data_AF-A0A6A6F662-F1
#
_entry.id   AF-A0A6A6F662-F1
#
_cell.length_a   1.000
_cell.length_b   1.000
_cell.length_c   1.000
_cell.angle_alpha   90.00
_cell.angle_beta   90.00
_cell.angle_gamma   90.00
#
_symmetry.space_group_name_H-M   'P 1'
#
loop_
_entity.id
_entity.type
_entity.pdbx_description
1 polymer ?
#
loop_
_entity_poly.entity_id
_entity_poly.type
_entity_poly.pdbx_seq_one_letter_code
_entity_poly.pdbx_strand_id
1 'polypeptide(L)'
;MKTGGTELAHKLPIHLNTTLRCYPNKIIFSDYEEVFHNEHILDALESVNEVTKSLHPDFELWRRLQNGGGRRALQPHELSGQVSKVGSSFGKTDNPGWRLDKWKFLPIVNKTLSEWPNKKWYIFVETDTFVHWQTLLNYLAALDYTRSYYIGGPMYIGDVQFAHGGTGFVISKPALESVVNLFRGHQTEWEWFVNDFWAGDGVLGKAMVDSGTRLTHAWPIFQGDDIGSVDWTRNEGGRRLWCAPTASYHHLTPSVVEDLWQWEMDWMAQVDAVLHHYDIYVLYLLPRIQQSRANWDNHCNDDQGPVSDLEECRNICQRSKTCLQYSLSVDSRCLMSQRPQLGEMVKGVESGWIVSRMEQFAREQQPCPQGIYISF
;
A
#
# COMPACT_ATOMS: atom_id res chain seq x y z
N MET A 1 5.21 5.25 10.38
CA MET A 1 5.60 4.80 9.03
C MET A 1 6.67 3.74 9.15
N LYS A 2 6.50 2.59 8.50
CA LYS A 2 7.47 1.49 8.45
C LYS A 2 8.25 1.54 7.14
N THR A 3 9.54 1.25 7.20
CA THR A 3 10.42 1.10 6.04
C THR A 3 11.48 0.01 6.32
N GLY A 4 12.29 -0.33 5.33
CA GLY A 4 13.55 -1.07 5.52
C GLY A 4 14.79 -0.27 5.16
N GLY A 5 15.95 -0.63 5.70
CA GLY A 5 17.23 0.01 5.40
C GLY A 5 17.60 -0.08 3.92
N THR A 6 17.11 -1.10 3.21
CA THR A 6 17.29 -1.31 1.76
C THR A 6 16.47 -0.38 0.88
N GLU A 7 15.45 0.30 1.42
CA GLU A 7 14.51 1.14 0.65
C GLU A 7 14.34 2.55 1.19
N LEU A 8 14.68 2.78 2.47
CA LEU A 8 14.46 4.04 3.19
C LEU A 8 14.91 5.25 2.38
N ALA A 9 16.12 5.21 1.82
CA ALA A 9 16.68 6.34 1.06
C ALA A 9 15.92 6.65 -0.25
N HIS A 10 15.25 5.66 -0.85
CA HIS A 10 14.52 5.84 -2.09
C HIS A 10 13.06 6.23 -1.88
N LYS A 11 12.45 5.80 -0.78
CA LYS A 11 10.99 5.87 -0.59
C LYS A 11 10.55 6.78 0.56
N LEU A 12 11.35 6.98 1.60
CA LEU A 12 10.97 7.86 2.71
C LEU A 12 10.97 9.36 2.37
N PRO A 13 11.97 9.91 1.62
CA PRO A 13 12.08 11.36 1.41
C PRO A 13 10.83 12.01 0.83
N ILE A 14 10.12 11.32 -0.09
CA ILE A 14 8.93 11.90 -0.70
C ILE A 14 7.84 12.17 0.35
N HIS A 15 7.63 11.26 1.29
CA HIS A 15 6.62 11.40 2.33
C HIS A 15 6.93 12.55 3.29
N LEU A 16 8.21 12.76 3.63
CA LEU A 16 8.63 13.90 4.46
C LEU A 16 8.29 15.24 3.80
N ASN A 17 8.32 15.30 2.47
CA ASN A 17 8.01 16.48 1.67
C ASN A 17 6.55 16.53 1.17
N THR A 18 5.72 15.52 1.47
CA THR A 18 4.33 15.43 1.00
C THR A 18 3.40 14.99 2.14
N THR A 19 3.07 13.70 2.22
CA THR A 19 2.00 13.13 3.04
C THR A 19 2.24 13.25 4.55
N LEU A 20 3.46 13.48 5.02
CA LEU A 20 3.79 13.63 6.45
C LEU A 20 4.00 15.09 6.89
N ARG A 21 3.83 16.07 6.00
CA ARG A 21 4.12 17.48 6.31
C ARG A 21 3.25 18.08 7.42
N CYS A 22 1.98 17.70 7.48
CA CYS A 22 1.00 18.34 8.36
C CYS A 22 0.84 17.65 9.73
N TYR A 23 1.53 16.53 9.97
CA TYR A 23 1.28 15.67 11.14
C TYR A 23 2.49 15.64 12.08
N PRO A 24 2.44 16.34 13.24
CA PRO A 24 3.57 16.38 14.16
C PRO A 24 3.76 15.07 14.94
N ASN A 25 2.71 14.26 15.06
CA ASN A 25 2.75 12.99 15.78
C ASN A 25 3.12 11.85 14.83
N LYS A 26 4.40 11.76 14.47
CA LYS A 26 4.92 10.71 13.59
C LYS A 26 6.04 9.94 14.27
N ILE A 27 6.11 8.65 13.98
CA ILE A 27 7.26 7.79 14.28
C ILE A 27 7.63 7.08 12.98
N ILE A 28 8.93 6.98 12.72
CA ILE A 28 9.45 6.27 11.56
C ILE A 28 10.29 5.10 12.08
N PHE A 29 10.00 3.91 11.57
CA PHE A 29 10.65 2.66 11.95
C PHE A 29 11.39 2.06 10.76
N SER A 30 12.61 1.58 11.00
CA SER A 30 13.41 0.80 10.05
C SER A 30 13.98 -0.45 10.74
N ASP A 31 14.80 -1.22 10.04
CA ASP A 31 15.63 -2.30 10.61
C ASP A 31 16.98 -1.79 11.15
N TYR A 32 17.19 -0.47 11.19
CA TYR A 32 18.37 0.18 11.75
C TYR A 32 18.02 1.57 12.27
N GLU A 33 18.53 1.90 13.45
CA GLU A 33 18.35 3.22 14.06
C GLU A 33 19.34 4.22 13.46
N GLU A 34 18.83 5.34 12.94
CA GLU A 34 19.66 6.41 12.38
C GLU A 34 18.94 7.76 12.42
N VAL A 35 19.69 8.83 12.15
CA VAL A 35 19.10 10.14 11.83
C VAL A 35 19.15 10.32 10.31
N PHE A 36 17.98 10.52 9.70
CA PHE A 36 17.84 10.70 8.26
C PHE A 36 16.95 11.90 7.95
N HIS A 37 17.47 12.89 7.20
CA HIS A 37 16.76 14.15 6.91
C HIS A 37 16.18 14.85 8.15
N ASN A 38 16.95 14.87 9.25
CA ASN A 38 16.57 15.40 10.57
C ASN A 38 15.43 14.65 11.29
N GLU A 39 15.03 13.49 10.78
CA GLU A 39 14.10 12.60 11.45
C GLU A 39 14.86 11.50 12.17
N HIS A 40 14.43 11.18 13.39
CA HIS A 40 14.94 10.03 14.13
C HIS A 40 14.19 8.77 13.67
N ILE A 41 14.94 7.86 13.06
CA ILE A 41 14.46 6.57 12.60
C ILE A 41 14.74 5.56 13.70
N LEU A 42 13.70 4.91 14.22
CA LEU A 42 13.84 3.91 15.29
C LEU A 42 14.13 2.51 14.72
N ASP A 43 14.96 1.74 15.40
CA ASP A 43 15.10 0.31 15.13
C ASP A 43 13.85 -0.44 15.60
N ALA A 44 13.07 -0.93 14.64
CA ALA A 44 11.88 -1.74 14.90
C ALA A 44 12.21 -3.03 15.65
N LEU A 45 13.43 -3.55 15.51
CA LEU A 45 13.82 -4.87 15.99
C LEU A 45 14.59 -4.82 17.32
N GLU A 46 14.80 -3.63 17.90
CA GLU A 46 15.54 -3.43 19.15
C GLU A 46 15.07 -4.39 20.26
N SER A 47 13.74 -4.51 20.42
CA SER A 47 13.13 -5.30 21.50
C SER A 47 13.05 -6.81 21.27
N VAL A 48 13.42 -7.31 20.08
CA VAL A 48 13.42 -8.76 19.79
C VAL A 48 14.45 -9.47 20.68
N ASN A 49 14.17 -10.70 21.14
CA ASN A 49 15.07 -11.44 22.01
C ASN A 49 16.51 -11.51 21.45
N GLU A 50 17.50 -11.34 22.34
CA GLU A 50 18.92 -11.32 21.96
C GLU A 50 19.37 -12.61 21.27
N VAL A 51 18.85 -13.76 21.69
CA VAL A 51 19.14 -15.06 21.07
C VAL A 51 18.65 -15.09 19.61
N THR A 52 17.43 -14.61 19.36
CA THR A 52 16.84 -14.50 18.02
C THR A 52 17.67 -13.54 17.16
N LYS A 53 17.95 -12.32 17.64
CA LYS A 53 18.76 -11.33 16.90
C LYS A 53 20.17 -11.85 16.58
N SER A 54 20.77 -12.60 17.49
CA SER A 54 22.15 -13.09 17.34
C SER A 54 22.27 -14.31 16.43
N LEU A 55 21.32 -15.25 16.50
CA LEU A 55 21.47 -16.57 15.88
C LEU A 55 20.53 -16.80 14.70
N HIS A 56 19.39 -16.12 14.65
CA HIS A 56 18.38 -16.43 13.64
C HIS A 56 18.86 -15.99 12.24
N PRO A 57 18.68 -16.83 11.19
CA PRO A 57 19.12 -16.51 9.83
C PRO A 57 18.47 -15.25 9.24
N ASP A 58 17.20 -14.96 9.58
CA ASP A 58 16.51 -13.76 9.06
C ASP A 58 17.21 -12.46 9.51
N PHE A 59 17.91 -12.49 10.64
CA PHE A 59 18.59 -11.32 11.23
C PHE A 59 19.99 -11.08 10.65
N GLU A 60 20.40 -11.79 9.60
CA GLU A 60 21.70 -11.56 8.96
C GLU A 60 21.85 -10.11 8.46
N LEU A 61 20.82 -9.60 7.77
CA LEU A 61 20.80 -8.22 7.31
C LEU A 61 20.89 -7.23 8.48
N TRP A 62 20.08 -7.43 9.53
CA TRP A 62 20.10 -6.58 10.73
C TRP A 62 21.50 -6.55 11.36
N ARG A 63 22.12 -7.73 11.60
CA ARG A 63 23.48 -7.82 12.16
C ARG A 63 24.52 -7.10 11.29
N ARG A 64 24.40 -7.19 9.97
CA ARG A 64 25.27 -6.47 9.03
C ARG A 64 25.11 -4.96 9.14
N LEU A 65 23.88 -4.45 9.27
CA LEU A 65 23.64 -3.02 9.46
C LEU A 65 24.22 -2.52 10.78
N GLN A 66 24.01 -3.27 11.88
CA GLN A 66 24.57 -2.94 13.20
C GLN A 66 26.10 -2.91 13.19
N ASN A 67 26.74 -3.95 12.64
CA ASN A 67 28.20 -4.09 12.65
C ASN A 67 28.91 -3.25 11.56
N GLY A 68 28.22 -2.95 10.46
CA GLY A 68 28.78 -2.27 9.29
C GLY A 68 28.58 -0.76 9.26
N GLY A 69 28.16 -0.15 10.37
CA GLY A 69 27.97 1.30 10.48
C GLY A 69 26.75 1.83 9.72
N GLY A 70 25.67 1.04 9.72
CA GLY A 70 24.36 1.35 9.15
C GLY A 70 24.20 0.95 7.69
N ARG A 71 23.39 1.71 6.95
CA ARG A 71 23.11 1.45 5.52
C ARG A 71 24.34 1.44 4.60
N ARG A 72 25.51 1.91 5.07
CA ARG A 72 26.80 1.76 4.36
C ARG A 72 27.24 0.30 4.20
N ALA A 73 26.68 -0.61 5.00
CA ALA A 73 26.92 -2.05 4.90
C ALA A 73 26.16 -2.71 3.73
N LEU A 74 25.24 -1.99 3.10
CA LEU A 74 24.42 -2.49 1.99
C LEU A 74 25.20 -2.42 0.67
N GLN A 75 25.03 -3.46 -0.13
CA GLN A 75 25.50 -3.52 -1.49
C GLN A 75 24.45 -2.95 -2.45
N PRO A 76 24.85 -2.39 -3.61
CA PRO A 76 23.91 -1.79 -4.56
C PRO A 76 22.78 -2.72 -5.01
N HIS A 77 23.04 -4.03 -5.13
CA HIS A 77 22.04 -5.02 -5.56
C HIS A 77 21.02 -5.39 -4.46
N GLU A 78 21.29 -5.03 -3.20
CA GLU A 78 20.38 -5.26 -2.07
C GLU A 78 19.33 -4.15 -1.94
N LEU A 79 19.55 -3.03 -2.62
CA LEU A 79 18.63 -1.90 -2.60
C LEU A 79 17.38 -2.23 -3.41
N SER A 80 16.20 -2.00 -2.83
CA SER A 80 14.92 -2.26 -3.52
C SER A 80 14.67 -1.32 -4.70
N GLY A 81 15.38 -0.20 -4.75
CA GLY A 81 15.07 0.92 -5.63
C GLY A 81 13.73 1.59 -5.26
N GLN A 82 13.19 2.34 -6.22
CA GLN A 82 11.95 3.10 -6.08
C GLN A 82 10.68 2.28 -6.35
N VAL A 83 10.81 1.13 -7.02
CA VAL A 83 9.66 0.32 -7.47
C VAL A 83 9.39 -0.79 -6.47
N SER A 84 8.16 -0.85 -5.97
CA SER A 84 7.66 -1.97 -5.18
C SER A 84 7.14 -3.07 -6.09
N LYS A 85 7.98 -4.07 -6.39
CA LYS A 85 7.52 -5.24 -7.14
C LYS A 85 6.51 -6.03 -6.30
N VAL A 86 5.35 -6.37 -6.86
CA VAL A 86 4.40 -7.29 -6.21
C VAL A 86 5.09 -8.64 -5.94
N GLY A 87 4.94 -9.17 -4.73
CA GLY A 87 5.51 -10.47 -4.33
C GLY A 87 4.72 -11.66 -4.89
N SER A 88 5.28 -12.86 -4.75
CA SER A 88 4.50 -14.08 -4.99
C SER A 88 3.52 -14.32 -3.83
N SER A 89 2.50 -15.17 -4.03
CA SER A 89 1.56 -15.59 -2.97
C SER A 89 2.24 -16.31 -1.78
N PHE A 90 3.52 -16.64 -1.89
CA PHE A 90 4.35 -17.25 -0.85
C PHE A 90 5.42 -16.29 -0.30
N GLY A 91 5.33 -14.99 -0.62
CA GLY A 91 6.32 -13.98 -0.26
C GLY A 91 7.56 -13.98 -1.17
N LYS A 92 8.64 -13.35 -0.68
CA LYS A 92 9.96 -13.27 -1.34
C LYS A 92 11.02 -13.88 -0.42
N THR A 93 11.06 -15.21 -0.35
CA THR A 93 11.93 -15.95 0.60
C THR A 93 13.42 -15.82 0.32
N ASP A 94 13.80 -15.35 -0.87
CA ASP A 94 15.16 -15.05 -1.27
C ASP A 94 15.59 -13.60 -0.95
N ASN A 95 14.65 -12.74 -0.55
CA ASN A 95 14.91 -11.34 -0.24
C ASN A 95 15.18 -11.17 1.27
N PRO A 96 16.42 -10.82 1.68
CA PRO A 96 16.76 -10.67 3.11
C PRO A 96 15.95 -9.58 3.82
N GLY A 97 15.65 -8.48 3.13
CA GLY A 97 14.81 -7.41 3.67
C GLY A 97 13.40 -7.89 3.97
N TRP A 98 12.81 -8.66 3.06
CA TRP A 98 11.47 -9.23 3.24
C TRP A 98 11.42 -10.25 4.38
N ARG A 99 12.40 -11.13 4.47
CA ARG A 99 12.53 -12.11 5.57
C ARG A 99 12.66 -11.44 6.92
N LEU A 100 13.36 -10.31 7.00
CA LEU A 100 13.50 -9.54 8.23
C LEU A 100 12.23 -8.75 8.57
N ASP A 101 11.51 -8.26 7.56
CA ASP A 101 10.35 -7.38 7.73
C ASP A 101 9.21 -8.01 8.54
N LYS A 102 8.97 -9.33 8.41
CA LYS A 102 7.94 -10.04 9.20
C LYS A 102 8.12 -9.89 10.71
N TRP A 103 9.36 -9.69 11.18
CA TRP A 103 9.68 -9.55 12.60
C TRP A 103 9.34 -8.17 13.17
N LYS A 104 9.04 -7.18 12.32
CA LYS A 104 8.88 -5.78 12.75
C LYS A 104 7.51 -5.47 13.35
N PHE A 105 6.44 -6.17 12.95
CA PHE A 105 5.06 -5.74 13.23
C PHE A 105 4.70 -5.69 14.73
N LEU A 106 4.93 -6.76 15.49
CA LEU A 106 4.65 -6.81 16.93
C LEU A 106 5.56 -5.84 17.73
N PRO A 107 6.88 -5.79 17.49
CA PRO A 107 7.73 -4.76 18.09
C PRO A 107 7.32 -3.32 17.77
N ILE A 108 6.91 -3.04 16.53
CA ILE A 108 6.46 -1.70 16.12
C ILE A 108 5.23 -1.26 16.92
N VAL A 109 4.21 -2.12 17.07
CA VAL A 109 3.01 -1.75 17.84
C VAL A 109 3.36 -1.58 19.33
N ASN A 110 4.24 -2.41 19.88
CA ASN A 110 4.75 -2.30 21.25
C ASN A 110 5.48 -0.97 21.51
N LYS A 111 6.44 -0.63 20.65
CA LYS A 111 7.21 0.62 20.76
C LYS A 111 6.34 1.84 20.52
N THR A 112 5.42 1.77 19.56
CA THR A 112 4.46 2.86 19.28
C THR A 112 3.62 3.22 20.51
N LEU A 113 3.11 2.23 21.24
CA LEU A 113 2.36 2.48 22.48
C LEU A 113 3.26 3.08 23.57
N SER A 114 4.51 2.64 23.67
CA SER A 114 5.48 3.17 24.64
C SER A 114 5.81 4.65 24.40
N GLU A 115 6.02 5.04 23.14
CA GLU A 115 6.35 6.42 22.76
C GLU A 115 5.13 7.35 22.89
N TRP A 116 3.94 6.84 22.54
CA TRP A 116 2.71 7.64 22.53
C TRP A 116 1.55 6.92 23.24
N PRO A 117 1.55 6.81 24.59
CA PRO A 117 0.56 6.02 25.32
C PRO A 117 -0.87 6.62 25.34
N ASN A 118 -1.03 7.87 24.89
CA ASN A 118 -2.27 8.64 25.09
C ASN A 118 -2.95 9.09 23.79
N LYS A 119 -2.58 8.53 22.63
CA LYS A 119 -3.26 8.84 21.36
C LYS A 119 -4.53 8.01 21.24
N LYS A 120 -5.53 8.54 20.54
CA LYS A 120 -6.83 7.87 20.33
C LYS A 120 -6.74 6.79 19.25
N TRP A 121 -6.02 7.11 18.18
CA TRP A 121 -5.85 6.32 16.97
C TRP A 121 -4.36 6.21 16.63
N TYR A 122 -3.95 5.04 16.17
CA TYR A 122 -2.60 4.74 15.71
C TYR A 122 -2.68 4.26 14.27
N ILE A 123 -2.05 4.99 13.36
CA ILE A 123 -2.14 4.75 11.91
C ILE A 123 -0.78 4.24 11.44
N PHE A 124 -0.77 3.05 10.86
CA PHE A 124 0.43 2.35 10.40
C PHE A 124 0.41 2.32 8.87
N VAL A 125 1.51 2.75 8.26
CA VAL A 125 1.64 3.00 6.81
C VAL A 125 3.07 2.65 6.38
N GLU A 126 3.24 2.10 5.17
CA GLU A 126 4.54 1.79 4.55
C GLU A 126 4.98 2.91 3.58
N THR A 127 6.25 2.91 3.15
CA THR A 127 6.83 4.00 2.34
C THR A 127 6.48 3.97 0.84
N ASP A 128 5.69 3.00 0.41
CA ASP A 128 5.12 2.87 -0.95
C ASP A 128 3.58 2.96 -0.91
N THR A 129 3.04 3.64 0.11
CA THR A 129 1.60 3.78 0.35
C THR A 129 1.22 5.26 0.40
N PHE A 130 0.30 5.66 -0.46
CA PHE A 130 -0.30 7.00 -0.39
C PHE A 130 -1.52 6.96 0.54
N VAL A 131 -1.72 8.03 1.31
CA VAL A 131 -2.87 8.18 2.20
C VAL A 131 -3.61 9.48 1.89
N HIS A 132 -4.87 9.35 1.51
CA HIS A 132 -5.83 10.45 1.41
C HIS A 132 -6.27 10.85 2.82
N TRP A 133 -5.51 11.74 3.45
CA TRP A 133 -5.69 12.04 4.87
C TRP A 133 -7.05 12.65 5.20
N GLN A 134 -7.62 13.46 4.30
CA GLN A 134 -8.95 14.04 4.50
C GLN A 134 -10.00 12.93 4.67
N THR A 135 -9.99 11.93 3.78
CA THR A 135 -10.91 10.79 3.86
C THR A 135 -10.64 9.96 5.11
N LEU A 136 -9.38 9.64 5.41
CA LEU A 136 -9.01 8.84 6.57
C LEU A 136 -9.43 9.50 7.89
N LEU A 137 -9.19 10.80 8.06
CA LEU A 137 -9.54 11.53 9.27
C LEU A 137 -11.07 11.67 9.42
N ASN A 138 -11.80 11.91 8.32
CA ASN A 138 -13.26 11.91 8.32
C ASN A 138 -13.82 10.54 8.73
N TYR A 139 -13.24 9.45 8.21
CA TYR A 139 -13.62 8.08 8.56
C TYR A 139 -13.41 7.82 10.06
N LEU A 140 -12.24 8.16 10.62
CA LEU A 140 -11.94 7.94 12.04
C LEU A 140 -12.73 8.88 12.97
N ALA A 141 -13.10 10.08 12.53
CA ALA A 141 -13.90 11.02 13.31
C ALA A 141 -15.34 10.51 13.53
N ALA A 142 -15.85 9.66 12.64
CA ALA A 142 -17.17 9.05 12.77
C ALA A 142 -17.19 7.83 13.72
N LEU A 143 -16.03 7.35 14.17
CA LEU A 143 -15.91 6.17 15.04
C LEU A 143 -15.69 6.54 16.50
N ASP A 144 -16.28 5.75 17.40
CA ASP A 144 -16.05 5.87 18.84
C ASP A 144 -14.70 5.25 19.24
N TYR A 145 -13.66 6.08 19.33
CA TYR A 145 -12.29 5.65 19.66
C TYR A 145 -12.14 4.91 21.01
N THR A 146 -13.16 4.93 21.87
CA THR A 146 -13.14 4.19 23.16
C THR A 146 -13.44 2.70 23.00
N ARG A 147 -13.88 2.27 21.81
CA ARG A 147 -14.06 0.86 21.46
C ARG A 147 -12.80 0.28 20.80
N SER A 148 -12.64 -1.03 20.93
CA SER A 148 -11.54 -1.76 20.28
C SER A 148 -11.78 -1.92 18.79
N TYR A 149 -10.91 -1.29 17.99
CA TYR A 149 -10.88 -1.39 16.55
C TYR A 149 -9.50 -1.78 16.04
N TYR A 150 -9.50 -2.70 15.08
CA TYR A 150 -8.40 -3.03 14.19
C TYR A 150 -8.93 -2.90 12.76
N ILE A 151 -8.53 -1.87 12.02
CA ILE A 151 -9.18 -1.44 10.78
C ILE A 151 -8.19 -1.54 9.63
N GLY A 152 -8.59 -2.15 8.51
CA GLY A 152 -7.81 -2.11 7.28
C GLY A 152 -8.41 -2.94 6.15
N GLY A 153 -7.68 -3.01 5.03
CA GLY A 153 -8.02 -3.88 3.90
C GLY A 153 -7.84 -5.35 4.29
N PRO A 154 -8.84 -6.22 4.15
CA PRO A 154 -8.77 -7.59 4.63
C PRO A 154 -7.88 -8.47 3.74
N MET A 155 -7.07 -9.31 4.38
CA MET A 155 -6.32 -10.40 3.77
C MET A 155 -6.50 -11.67 4.61
N TYR A 156 -6.25 -12.83 4.00
CA TYR A 156 -6.42 -14.14 4.62
C TYR A 156 -5.20 -15.01 4.36
N ILE A 157 -4.68 -15.63 5.43
CA ILE A 157 -3.69 -16.72 5.34
C ILE A 157 -4.23 -17.84 6.22
N GLY A 158 -4.68 -18.93 5.59
CA GLY A 158 -5.41 -19.98 6.29
C GLY A 158 -6.70 -19.44 6.91
N ASP A 159 -6.86 -19.64 8.22
CA ASP A 159 -7.98 -19.14 9.02
C ASP A 159 -7.72 -17.75 9.64
N VAL A 160 -6.50 -17.22 9.50
CA VAL A 160 -6.13 -15.90 10.04
C VAL A 160 -6.59 -14.81 9.09
N GLN A 161 -7.53 -13.99 9.56
CA GLN A 161 -7.92 -12.76 8.91
C GLN A 161 -7.16 -11.56 9.51
N PHE A 162 -6.58 -10.72 8.67
CA PHE A 162 -5.76 -9.59 9.10
C PHE A 162 -5.86 -8.38 8.16
N ALA A 163 -5.45 -7.20 8.65
CA ALA A 163 -5.31 -6.02 7.82
C ALA A 163 -4.00 -6.11 7.03
N HIS A 164 -4.08 -5.99 5.71
CA HIS A 164 -2.92 -5.96 4.82
C HIS A 164 -2.01 -4.77 5.17
N GLY A 165 -0.74 -5.04 5.49
CA GLY A 165 0.21 -4.04 5.95
C GLY A 165 0.43 -2.90 4.95
N GLY A 166 0.57 -3.26 3.67
CA GLY A 166 0.80 -2.31 2.58
C GLY A 166 -0.38 -1.37 2.32
N THR A 167 -1.62 -1.81 2.54
CA THR A 167 -2.79 -0.93 2.41
C THR A 167 -2.82 0.17 3.49
N GLY A 168 -2.02 0.00 4.55
CA GLY A 168 -2.14 0.74 5.79
C GLY A 168 -3.27 0.20 6.66
N PHE A 169 -3.13 0.41 7.97
CA PHE A 169 -4.11 -0.03 8.95
C PHE A 169 -4.16 0.90 10.16
N VAL A 170 -5.26 0.83 10.91
CA VAL A 170 -5.50 1.67 12.09
C VAL A 170 -5.83 0.79 13.29
N ILE A 171 -5.25 1.11 14.43
CA ILE A 171 -5.57 0.49 15.72
C ILE A 171 -6.06 1.58 16.68
N SER A 172 -7.22 1.37 17.31
CA SER A 172 -7.70 2.22 18.42
C SER A 172 -6.85 2.01 19.66
N LYS A 173 -6.79 2.99 20.57
CA LYS A 173 -6.06 2.85 21.84
C LYS A 173 -6.36 1.56 22.63
N PRO A 174 -7.63 1.21 22.94
CA PRO A 174 -7.90 0.01 23.74
C PRO A 174 -7.42 -1.29 23.08
N ALA A 175 -7.57 -1.37 21.75
CA ALA A 175 -7.08 -2.52 20.99
C ALA A 175 -5.55 -2.61 20.98
N LEU A 176 -4.86 -1.47 20.86
CA LEU A 176 -3.39 -1.41 20.92
C LEU A 176 -2.86 -1.81 22.30
N GLU A 177 -3.48 -1.33 23.37
CA GLU A 177 -3.13 -1.72 24.74
C GLU A 177 -3.32 -3.23 24.95
N SER A 178 -4.42 -3.81 24.44
CA SER A 178 -4.69 -5.24 24.56
C SER A 178 -3.63 -6.10 23.86
N VAL A 179 -3.33 -5.83 22.58
CA VAL A 179 -2.36 -6.62 21.82
C VAL A 179 -0.95 -6.48 22.36
N VAL A 180 -0.57 -5.29 22.83
CA VAL A 180 0.75 -5.06 23.42
C VAL A 180 0.88 -5.78 24.77
N ASN A 181 -0.17 -5.81 25.59
CA ASN A 181 -0.18 -6.58 26.84
C ASN A 181 -0.04 -8.08 26.57
N LEU A 182 -0.77 -8.61 25.57
CA LEU A 182 -0.65 -10.01 25.15
C LEU A 182 0.77 -10.34 24.69
N PHE A 183 1.33 -9.51 23.82
CA PHE A 183 2.69 -9.68 23.29
C PHE A 183 3.74 -9.63 24.40
N ARG A 184 3.71 -8.62 25.28
CA ARG A 184 4.66 -8.49 26.40
C ARG A 184 4.59 -9.66 27.38
N GLY A 185 3.40 -10.23 27.59
CA GLY A 185 3.21 -11.40 28.45
C GLY A 185 3.76 -12.70 27.86
N HIS A 186 3.90 -12.78 26.53
CA HIS A 186 4.20 -14.03 25.80
C HIS A 186 5.19 -13.81 24.64
N GLN A 187 6.15 -12.91 24.81
CA GLN A 187 7.00 -12.44 23.70
C GLN A 187 7.73 -13.60 22.99
N THR A 188 8.32 -14.52 23.75
CA THR A 188 9.03 -15.68 23.20
C THR A 188 8.13 -16.58 22.34
N GLU A 189 6.87 -16.78 22.74
CA GLU A 189 5.91 -17.59 21.99
C GLU A 189 5.52 -16.91 20.68
N TRP A 190 5.32 -15.59 20.71
CA TRP A 190 5.05 -14.80 19.51
C TRP A 190 6.24 -14.76 18.56
N GLU A 191 7.46 -14.65 19.06
CA GLU A 191 8.67 -14.74 18.24
C GLU A 191 8.81 -16.13 17.59
N TRP A 192 8.46 -17.21 18.30
CA TRP A 192 8.38 -18.54 17.70
C TRP A 192 7.30 -18.63 16.62
N PHE A 193 6.13 -18.04 16.84
CA PHE A 193 5.09 -17.97 15.82
C PHE A 193 5.53 -17.17 14.58
N VAL A 194 6.22 -16.03 14.76
CA VAL A 194 6.80 -15.25 13.65
C VAL A 194 7.80 -16.08 12.84
N ASN A 195 8.57 -16.96 13.49
CA ASN A 195 9.51 -17.83 12.77
C ASN A 195 8.78 -18.69 11.72
N ASP A 196 7.67 -19.30 12.10
CA ASP A 196 6.94 -20.27 11.27
C ASP A 196 5.91 -19.61 10.33
N PHE A 197 5.65 -18.31 10.51
CA PHE A 197 4.73 -17.54 9.69
C PHE A 197 5.49 -16.61 8.73
N TRP A 198 5.06 -16.49 7.48
CA TRP A 198 5.83 -15.72 6.47
C TRP A 198 5.47 -14.23 6.38
N ALA A 199 4.28 -13.84 6.87
CA ALA A 199 3.75 -12.46 6.77
C ALA A 199 3.57 -11.81 8.15
N GLY A 200 4.28 -10.72 8.42
CA GLY A 200 4.25 -10.05 9.74
C GLY A 200 2.93 -9.36 10.07
N ASP A 201 2.21 -8.88 9.07
CA ASP A 201 0.85 -8.36 9.21
C ASP A 201 -0.15 -9.47 9.56
N GLY A 202 0.04 -10.68 9.02
CA GLY A 202 -0.69 -11.88 9.43
C GLY A 202 -0.43 -12.29 10.88
N VAL A 203 0.83 -12.23 11.33
CA VAL A 203 1.18 -12.41 12.75
C VAL A 203 0.44 -11.40 13.63
N LEU A 204 0.50 -10.12 13.27
CA LEU A 204 -0.20 -9.09 14.01
C LEU A 204 -1.70 -9.35 14.04
N GLY A 205 -2.31 -9.73 12.92
CA GLY A 205 -3.75 -10.05 12.88
C GLY A 205 -4.14 -11.21 13.79
N LYS A 206 -3.31 -12.26 13.86
CA LYS A 206 -3.51 -13.35 14.83
C LYS A 206 -3.45 -12.82 16.27
N ALA A 207 -2.45 -12.00 16.60
CA ALA A 207 -2.32 -11.39 17.92
C ALA A 207 -3.49 -10.43 18.26
N MET A 208 -4.00 -9.70 17.28
CA MET A 208 -5.19 -8.84 17.46
C MET A 208 -6.41 -9.68 17.83
N VAL A 209 -6.66 -10.78 17.11
CA VAL A 209 -7.78 -11.69 17.41
C VAL A 209 -7.62 -12.33 18.78
N ASP A 210 -6.42 -12.82 19.12
CA ASP A 210 -6.14 -13.45 20.41
C ASP A 210 -6.22 -12.47 21.58
N SER A 211 -5.94 -11.19 21.34
CA SER A 211 -6.14 -10.09 22.30
C SER A 211 -7.57 -9.53 22.31
N GLY A 212 -8.50 -10.16 21.58
CA GLY A 212 -9.93 -9.88 21.64
C GLY A 212 -10.45 -8.86 20.63
N THR A 213 -9.63 -8.42 19.66
CA THR A 213 -10.05 -7.45 18.62
C THR A 213 -9.97 -8.07 17.24
N ARG A 214 -11.13 -8.38 16.65
CA ARG A 214 -11.20 -8.84 15.25
C ARG A 214 -11.02 -7.70 14.27
N LEU A 215 -10.61 -8.04 13.05
CA LEU A 215 -10.53 -7.07 11.96
C LEU A 215 -11.90 -6.44 11.67
N THR A 216 -11.93 -5.13 11.60
CA THR A 216 -12.98 -4.30 11.02
C THR A 216 -12.68 -4.13 9.54
N HIS A 217 -13.50 -4.74 8.69
CA HIS A 217 -13.24 -4.84 7.25
C HIS A 217 -13.46 -3.49 6.58
N ALA A 218 -12.39 -2.84 6.16
CA ALA A 218 -12.43 -1.47 5.65
C ALA A 218 -12.18 -1.35 4.14
N TRP A 219 -12.13 -2.47 3.40
CA TRP A 219 -12.18 -2.41 1.93
C TRP A 219 -13.60 -1.99 1.48
N PRO A 220 -13.73 -1.13 0.45
CA PRO A 220 -12.67 -0.58 -0.43
C PRO A 220 -12.08 0.78 -0.02
N ILE A 221 -12.40 1.30 1.18
CA ILE A 221 -11.84 2.57 1.67
C ILE A 221 -10.32 2.45 1.81
N PHE A 222 -9.88 1.37 2.43
CA PHE A 222 -8.49 0.96 2.47
C PHE A 222 -8.20 0.11 1.23
N GLN A 223 -7.55 0.69 0.24
CA GLN A 223 -7.28 0.05 -1.05
C GLN A 223 -5.78 -0.28 -1.20
N GLY A 224 -5.50 -1.54 -1.52
CA GLY A 224 -4.15 -2.11 -1.68
C GLY A 224 -3.65 -2.19 -3.12
N ASP A 225 -4.49 -1.91 -4.11
CA ASP A 225 -4.07 -1.88 -5.50
C ASP A 225 -3.23 -0.62 -5.79
N ASP A 226 -2.30 -0.71 -6.74
CA ASP A 226 -1.64 0.46 -7.33
C ASP A 226 -2.68 1.27 -8.11
N ILE A 227 -2.62 2.60 -8.00
CA ILE A 227 -3.55 3.51 -8.69
C ILE A 227 -3.58 3.30 -10.23
N GLY A 228 -2.45 2.86 -10.79
CA GLY A 228 -2.25 2.44 -12.16
C GLY A 228 -3.08 1.21 -12.56
N SER A 229 -3.34 0.31 -11.61
CA SER A 229 -3.84 -1.03 -11.87
C SER A 229 -5.24 -1.34 -11.29
N VAL A 230 -5.86 -0.39 -10.59
CA VAL A 230 -7.19 -0.55 -9.97
C VAL A 230 -8.21 -1.15 -10.94
N ASP A 231 -8.90 -2.21 -10.50
CA ASP A 231 -10.11 -2.69 -11.16
C ASP A 231 -11.32 -1.88 -10.71
N TRP A 232 -11.69 -0.88 -11.51
CA TRP A 232 -12.81 0.02 -11.25
C TRP A 232 -14.18 -0.66 -11.25
N THR A 233 -14.28 -1.90 -11.74
CA THR A 233 -15.52 -2.68 -11.76
C THR A 233 -15.71 -3.56 -10.52
N ARG A 234 -14.71 -3.62 -9.64
CA ARG A 234 -14.67 -4.53 -8.50
C ARG A 234 -15.86 -4.34 -7.56
N ASN A 235 -16.52 -5.44 -7.22
CA ASN A 235 -17.67 -5.48 -6.33
C ASN A 235 -17.59 -6.73 -5.45
N GLU A 236 -17.40 -6.54 -4.15
CA GLU A 236 -17.27 -7.64 -3.18
C GLU A 236 -18.26 -7.48 -2.05
N GLY A 237 -19.05 -8.53 -1.78
CA GLY A 237 -20.07 -8.49 -0.72
C GLY A 237 -21.10 -7.36 -0.88
N GLY A 238 -21.36 -6.92 -2.13
CA GLY A 238 -22.25 -5.79 -2.42
C GLY A 238 -21.60 -4.41 -2.28
N ARG A 239 -20.32 -4.33 -1.90
CA ARG A 239 -19.54 -3.08 -1.86
C ARG A 239 -18.89 -2.87 -3.22
N ARG A 240 -19.45 -1.95 -4.01
CA ARG A 240 -18.85 -1.51 -5.28
C ARG A 240 -17.72 -0.54 -5.00
N LEU A 241 -16.51 -0.87 -5.44
CA LEU A 241 -15.33 -0.02 -5.31
C LEU A 241 -15.61 1.38 -5.85
N TRP A 242 -16.17 1.46 -7.06
CA TRP A 242 -16.54 2.70 -7.76
C TRP A 242 -17.21 3.75 -6.87
N CYS A 243 -18.09 3.32 -5.98
CA CYS A 243 -18.95 4.20 -5.21
C CYS A 243 -18.46 4.50 -3.80
N ALA A 244 -17.42 3.82 -3.34
CA ALA A 244 -16.94 3.98 -1.99
C ALA A 244 -15.88 5.09 -1.90
N PRO A 245 -15.72 5.71 -0.71
CA PRO A 245 -14.58 6.55 -0.41
C PRO A 245 -13.26 5.82 -0.61
N THR A 246 -12.16 6.56 -0.78
CA THR A 246 -10.80 6.01 -0.78
C THR A 246 -9.90 6.74 0.22
N ALA A 247 -9.14 5.97 0.99
CA ALA A 247 -8.19 6.45 1.99
C ALA A 247 -6.75 6.09 1.63
N SER A 248 -6.50 5.08 0.80
CA SER A 248 -5.13 4.68 0.44
C SER A 248 -5.03 3.98 -0.91
N TYR A 249 -3.82 4.03 -1.48
CA TYR A 249 -3.35 3.21 -2.60
C TYR A 249 -1.94 2.74 -2.29
N HIS A 250 -1.54 1.57 -2.78
CA HIS A 250 -0.28 0.92 -2.40
C HIS A 250 0.55 0.47 -3.61
N HIS A 251 1.80 0.05 -3.37
CA HIS A 251 2.83 -0.25 -4.36
C HIS A 251 3.33 0.95 -5.17
N LEU A 252 3.09 2.16 -4.68
CA LEU A 252 3.35 3.38 -5.41
C LEU A 252 4.83 3.74 -5.42
N THR A 253 5.31 4.21 -6.57
CA THR A 253 6.61 4.86 -6.66
C THR A 253 6.59 6.25 -6.04
N PRO A 254 7.74 6.81 -5.62
CA PRO A 254 7.81 8.16 -5.09
C PRO A 254 7.23 9.24 -6.03
N SER A 255 7.42 9.10 -7.34
CA SER A 255 6.87 10.06 -8.32
C SER A 255 5.34 10.00 -8.38
N VAL A 256 4.74 8.82 -8.20
CA VAL A 256 3.28 8.69 -8.16
C VAL A 256 2.72 9.26 -6.85
N VAL A 257 3.41 9.06 -5.72
CA VAL A 257 3.07 9.70 -4.44
C VAL A 257 3.09 11.23 -4.56
N GLU A 258 4.11 11.79 -5.23
CA GLU A 258 4.20 13.24 -5.47
C GLU A 258 3.05 13.77 -6.33
N ASP A 259 2.77 13.11 -7.46
CA ASP A 259 1.70 13.50 -8.38
C ASP A 259 0.31 13.41 -7.73
N LEU A 260 0.03 12.34 -6.97
CA LEU A 260 -1.20 12.21 -6.19
C LEU A 260 -1.31 13.29 -5.11
N TRP A 261 -0.22 13.58 -4.40
CA TRP A 261 -0.21 14.61 -3.36
C TRP A 261 -0.54 15.98 -3.95
N GLN A 262 0.17 16.38 -5.02
CA GLN A 262 -0.04 17.69 -5.66
C GLN A 262 -1.47 17.82 -6.17
N TRP A 263 -1.98 16.78 -6.85
CA TRP A 263 -3.35 16.76 -7.33
C TRP A 263 -4.38 16.83 -6.19
N GLU A 264 -4.18 16.10 -5.10
CA GLU A 264 -5.09 16.14 -3.94
C GLU A 264 -5.11 17.52 -3.30
N MET A 265 -3.96 18.19 -3.16
CA MET A 265 -3.89 19.55 -2.62
C MET A 265 -4.66 20.54 -3.50
N ASP A 266 -4.52 20.44 -4.83
CA ASP A 266 -5.25 21.29 -5.77
C ASP A 266 -6.77 21.03 -5.75
N TRP A 267 -7.16 19.76 -5.60
CA TRP A 267 -8.57 19.36 -5.47
C TRP A 267 -9.19 19.84 -4.15
N MET A 268 -8.51 19.65 -3.02
CA MET A 268 -8.96 20.09 -1.69
C MET A 268 -9.09 21.61 -1.58
N ALA A 269 -8.34 22.37 -2.39
CA ALA A 269 -8.45 23.83 -2.43
C ALA A 269 -9.79 24.31 -3.04
N GLN A 270 -10.50 23.45 -3.76
CA GLN A 270 -11.70 23.79 -4.53
C GLN A 270 -12.95 23.04 -4.06
N VAL A 271 -12.78 21.91 -3.37
CA VAL A 271 -13.86 20.97 -3.04
C VAL A 271 -13.85 20.65 -1.56
N ASP A 272 -15.00 20.78 -0.91
CA ASP A 272 -15.25 20.31 0.46
C ASP A 272 -16.15 19.06 0.42
N ALA A 273 -15.55 17.93 0.05
CA ALA A 273 -16.23 16.64 -0.08
C ALA A 273 -15.33 15.47 0.32
N VAL A 274 -15.93 14.29 0.50
CA VAL A 274 -15.17 13.03 0.65
C VAL A 274 -14.82 12.49 -0.73
N LEU A 275 -13.58 12.08 -0.91
CA LEU A 275 -13.08 11.56 -2.17
C LEU A 275 -13.49 10.10 -2.36
N HIS A 276 -14.20 9.81 -3.45
CA HIS A 276 -14.58 8.46 -3.85
C HIS A 276 -13.69 7.92 -4.96
N HIS A 277 -13.68 6.61 -5.15
CA HIS A 277 -12.97 5.99 -6.27
C HIS A 277 -13.46 6.50 -7.64
N TYR A 278 -14.76 6.80 -7.78
CA TYR A 278 -15.30 7.50 -8.96
C TYR A 278 -14.60 8.84 -9.22
N ASP A 279 -14.40 9.64 -8.18
CA ASP A 279 -13.76 10.96 -8.29
C ASP A 279 -12.31 10.81 -8.74
N ILE A 280 -11.59 9.83 -8.21
CA ILE A 280 -10.23 9.49 -8.68
C ILE A 280 -10.25 9.11 -10.16
N TYR A 281 -11.17 8.24 -10.59
CA TYR A 281 -11.25 7.86 -12.00
C TYR A 281 -11.47 9.07 -12.90
N VAL A 282 -12.45 9.91 -12.58
CA VAL A 282 -12.86 11.02 -13.45
C VAL A 282 -11.90 12.20 -13.39
N LEU A 283 -11.41 12.55 -12.20
CA LEU A 283 -10.66 13.78 -11.96
C LEU A 283 -9.14 13.56 -11.95
N TYR A 284 -8.67 12.33 -11.70
CA TYR A 284 -7.24 12.00 -11.70
C TYR A 284 -6.85 11.17 -12.94
N LEU A 285 -7.55 10.06 -13.22
CA LEU A 285 -7.18 9.14 -14.30
C LEU A 285 -7.52 9.67 -15.69
N LEU A 286 -8.78 10.05 -15.96
CA LEU A 286 -9.22 10.48 -17.30
C LEU A 286 -8.37 11.63 -17.91
N PRO A 287 -8.01 12.69 -17.15
CA PRO A 287 -7.16 13.76 -17.69
C PRO A 287 -5.76 13.29 -18.09
N ARG A 288 -5.27 12.19 -17.52
CA ARG A 288 -3.91 11.68 -17.77
C ARG A 288 -3.84 10.81 -19.01
N ILE A 289 -4.94 10.20 -19.47
CA ILE A 289 -4.94 9.21 -20.57
C ILE A 289 -5.27 9.79 -21.96
N GLN A 290 -5.19 11.12 -22.12
CA GLN A 290 -5.63 11.82 -23.34
C GLN A 290 -4.79 11.52 -24.58
N GLN A 291 -3.55 11.03 -24.39
CA GLN A 291 -2.61 10.72 -25.46
C GLN A 291 -1.92 9.39 -25.16
N SER A 292 -1.45 8.72 -26.22
CA SER A 292 -0.57 7.55 -26.08
C SER A 292 0.74 7.95 -25.41
N ARG A 293 1.36 6.98 -24.74
CA ARG A 293 2.61 7.18 -24.01
C ARG A 293 3.63 6.11 -24.39
N ALA A 294 4.86 6.54 -24.60
CA ALA A 294 6.00 5.65 -24.69
C ALA A 294 6.55 5.33 -23.29
N ASN A 295 7.21 4.17 -23.16
CA ASN A 295 7.72 3.64 -21.90
C ASN A 295 6.65 3.54 -20.80
N TRP A 296 5.47 3.05 -21.19
CA TRP A 296 4.30 2.99 -20.34
C TRP A 296 3.52 1.72 -20.61
N ASP A 297 3.25 0.94 -19.56
CA ASP A 297 2.39 -0.24 -19.62
C ASP A 297 1.05 0.09 -18.94
N ASN A 298 -0.04 0.11 -19.72
CA ASN A 298 -1.40 0.26 -19.21
C ASN A 298 -2.03 -1.06 -18.74
N HIS A 299 -1.23 -2.11 -18.57
CA HIS A 299 -1.62 -3.46 -18.13
C HIS A 299 -2.55 -4.19 -19.10
N CYS A 300 -2.43 -3.91 -20.40
CA CYS A 300 -3.04 -4.77 -21.41
C CYS A 300 -2.41 -6.17 -21.36
N ASN A 301 -3.25 -7.20 -21.42
CA ASN A 301 -2.83 -8.58 -21.27
C ASN A 301 -3.48 -9.54 -22.29
N ASP A 302 -4.42 -9.06 -23.12
CA ASP A 302 -5.05 -9.85 -24.17
C ASP A 302 -4.26 -9.72 -25.48
N ASP A 303 -3.43 -10.73 -25.77
CA ASP A 303 -2.50 -10.75 -26.90
C ASP A 303 -3.19 -11.05 -28.23
N GLN A 304 -3.14 -10.07 -29.14
CA GLN A 304 -3.73 -10.15 -30.49
C GLN A 304 -2.72 -10.56 -31.56
N GLY A 305 -1.46 -10.83 -31.20
CA GLY A 305 -0.41 -11.19 -32.13
C GLY A 305 0.52 -10.04 -32.51
N PRO A 306 1.47 -10.30 -33.44
CA PRO A 306 2.45 -9.32 -33.87
C PRO A 306 1.82 -8.20 -34.70
N VAL A 307 2.34 -6.98 -34.55
CA VAL A 307 1.96 -5.78 -35.31
C VAL A 307 3.21 -4.95 -35.61
N SER A 308 3.15 -4.06 -36.62
CA SER A 308 4.29 -3.19 -36.97
C SER A 308 4.51 -2.05 -36.00
N ASP A 309 3.43 -1.52 -35.42
CA ASP A 309 3.44 -0.34 -34.58
C ASP A 309 2.18 -0.23 -33.71
N LEU A 310 2.17 0.80 -32.86
CA LEU A 310 1.08 1.07 -31.92
C LEU A 310 -0.24 1.45 -32.63
N GLU A 311 -0.19 2.07 -33.81
CA GLU A 311 -1.38 2.50 -34.55
C GLU A 311 -2.08 1.31 -35.19
N GLU A 312 -1.34 0.30 -35.67
CA GLU A 312 -1.93 -0.97 -36.07
C GLU A 312 -2.67 -1.64 -34.89
N CYS A 313 -2.07 -1.66 -33.70
CA CYS A 313 -2.72 -2.18 -32.51
C CYS A 313 -3.99 -1.39 -32.11
N ARG A 314 -3.94 -0.05 -32.24
CA ARG A 314 -5.11 0.82 -32.05
C ARG A 314 -6.26 0.44 -32.98
N ASN A 315 -5.96 0.20 -34.26
CA ASN A 315 -6.96 -0.18 -35.26
C ASN A 315 -7.61 -1.53 -34.93
N ILE A 316 -6.85 -2.50 -34.41
CA ILE A 316 -7.39 -3.78 -33.92
C ILE A 316 -8.33 -3.52 -32.73
N CYS A 317 -7.89 -2.72 -31.76
CA CYS A 317 -8.71 -2.36 -30.60
C CYS A 317 -10.01 -1.64 -30.98
N GLN A 318 -9.98 -0.74 -31.97
CA GLN A 318 -11.19 -0.04 -32.43
C GLN A 318 -12.23 -0.97 -33.05
N ARG A 319 -11.81 -2.06 -33.72
CA ARG A 319 -12.73 -3.07 -34.28
C ARG A 319 -13.43 -3.89 -33.21
N SER A 320 -12.77 -4.11 -32.07
CA SER A 320 -13.40 -4.72 -30.90
C SER A 320 -14.29 -3.71 -30.19
N LYS A 321 -15.56 -4.04 -29.95
CA LYS A 321 -16.50 -3.14 -29.26
C LYS A 321 -16.18 -2.98 -27.77
N THR A 322 -15.53 -3.95 -27.15
CA THR A 322 -15.24 -3.99 -25.72
C THR A 322 -13.85 -3.49 -25.37
N CYS A 323 -12.98 -3.26 -26.35
CA CYS A 323 -11.63 -2.77 -26.09
C CYS A 323 -11.65 -1.34 -25.57
N LEU A 324 -11.05 -1.10 -24.42
CA LEU A 324 -10.90 0.23 -23.83
C LEU A 324 -9.50 0.81 -24.07
N GLN A 325 -8.49 -0.06 -24.12
CA GLN A 325 -7.09 0.35 -24.18
C GLN A 325 -6.25 -0.72 -24.89
N TYR A 326 -5.09 -0.30 -25.39
CA TYR A 326 -4.20 -1.09 -26.22
C TYR A 326 -2.73 -0.76 -25.89
N SER A 327 -1.83 -1.70 -26.14
CA SER A 327 -0.38 -1.47 -26.00
C SER A 327 0.44 -2.28 -27.00
N LEU A 328 1.62 -1.77 -27.32
CA LEU A 328 2.66 -2.43 -28.09
C LEU A 328 3.74 -2.90 -27.11
N SER A 329 3.93 -4.22 -27.02
CA SER A 329 4.96 -4.81 -26.18
C SER A 329 6.36 -4.67 -26.79
N VAL A 330 7.39 -4.90 -25.97
CA VAL A 330 8.81 -4.93 -26.41
C VAL A 330 9.08 -5.92 -27.54
N ASP A 331 8.27 -6.97 -27.65
CA ASP A 331 8.38 -8.02 -28.68
C ASP A 331 7.48 -7.72 -29.90
N SER A 332 7.05 -6.47 -30.07
CA SER A 332 6.17 -6.00 -31.15
C SER A 332 4.83 -6.74 -31.19
N ARG A 333 4.25 -7.05 -30.02
CA ARG A 333 2.93 -7.67 -29.92
C ARG A 333 1.88 -6.65 -29.52
N CYS A 334 0.70 -6.75 -30.13
CA CYS A 334 -0.46 -5.95 -29.76
C CYS A 334 -1.16 -6.60 -28.57
N LEU A 335 -1.24 -5.89 -27.46
CA LEU A 335 -2.01 -6.30 -26.28
C LEU A 335 -3.23 -5.38 -26.14
N MET A 336 -4.35 -5.91 -25.71
CA MET A 336 -5.59 -5.16 -25.46
C MET A 336 -6.12 -5.39 -24.04
N SER A 337 -7.03 -4.54 -23.61
CA SER A 337 -7.78 -4.73 -22.37
C SER A 337 -9.16 -4.09 -22.43
N GLN A 338 -10.09 -4.73 -21.73
CA GLN A 338 -11.45 -4.23 -21.48
C GLN A 338 -11.57 -3.52 -20.13
N ARG A 339 -10.46 -3.42 -19.38
CA ARG A 339 -10.39 -2.76 -18.08
C ARG A 339 -9.74 -1.39 -18.26
N PRO A 340 -10.33 -0.33 -17.68
CA PRO A 340 -9.77 1.01 -17.84
C PRO A 340 -8.68 1.25 -16.80
N GLN A 341 -7.41 1.19 -17.19
CA GLN A 341 -6.29 1.30 -16.25
C GLN A 341 -5.38 2.44 -16.64
N LEU A 342 -4.82 3.14 -15.65
CA LEU A 342 -3.86 4.22 -15.90
C LEU A 342 -2.50 3.66 -16.30
N GLY A 343 -2.11 2.51 -15.75
CA GLY A 343 -0.80 1.90 -15.98
C GLY A 343 0.32 2.44 -15.13
N GLU A 344 1.52 2.00 -15.47
CA GLU A 344 2.77 2.39 -14.83
C GLU A 344 3.90 2.56 -15.85
N MET A 345 5.02 3.15 -15.42
CA MET A 345 6.19 3.32 -16.27
C MET A 345 6.90 1.97 -16.49
N VAL A 346 6.95 1.52 -17.74
CA VAL A 346 7.70 0.32 -18.14
C VAL A 346 8.45 0.60 -19.44
N LYS A 347 9.78 0.48 -19.42
CA LYS A 347 10.61 0.79 -20.59
C LYS A 347 10.29 -0.14 -21.76
N GLY A 348 10.19 0.45 -22.95
CA GLY A 348 9.99 -0.26 -24.22
C GLY A 348 8.54 -0.69 -24.51
N VAL A 349 7.59 -0.43 -23.61
CA VAL A 349 6.16 -0.61 -23.89
C VAL A 349 5.57 0.74 -24.32
N GLU A 350 4.73 0.74 -25.36
CA GLU A 350 3.95 1.92 -25.73
C GLU A 350 2.46 1.64 -25.52
N SER A 351 1.72 2.56 -24.92
CA SER A 351 0.33 2.34 -24.54
C SER A 351 -0.57 3.47 -25.02
N GLY A 352 -1.81 3.13 -25.36
CA GLY A 352 -2.86 4.08 -25.71
C GLY A 352 -4.23 3.67 -25.18
N TRP A 353 -5.16 4.62 -25.21
CA TRP A 353 -6.52 4.44 -24.73
C TRP A 353 -7.51 4.90 -25.80
N ILE A 354 -8.65 4.21 -25.90
CA ILE A 354 -9.79 4.72 -26.65
C ILE A 354 -10.56 5.65 -25.72
N VAL A 355 -10.09 6.91 -25.63
CA VAL A 355 -10.56 7.91 -24.63
C VAL A 355 -12.09 8.00 -24.56
N SER A 356 -12.78 8.04 -25.70
CA SER A 356 -14.24 8.10 -25.75
C SER A 356 -14.92 6.91 -25.06
N ARG A 357 -14.33 5.71 -25.14
CA ARG A 357 -14.82 4.51 -24.44
C ARG A 357 -14.48 4.53 -22.95
N MET A 358 -13.34 5.11 -22.56
CA MET A 358 -12.97 5.31 -21.15
C MET A 358 -13.92 6.28 -20.44
N GLU A 359 -14.34 7.34 -21.13
CA GLU A 359 -15.37 8.26 -20.64
C GLU A 359 -16.76 7.63 -20.65
N GLN A 360 -17.09 6.86 -21.69
CA GLN A 360 -18.35 6.11 -21.76
C GLN A 360 -18.47 5.12 -20.61
N PHE A 361 -17.38 4.40 -20.30
CA PHE A 361 -17.31 3.51 -19.14
C PHE A 361 -17.74 4.22 -17.86
N ALA A 362 -17.24 5.44 -17.60
CA ALA A 362 -17.62 6.21 -16.42
C ALA A 362 -19.11 6.61 -16.41
N ARG A 363 -19.64 7.03 -17.57
CA ARG A 363 -21.05 7.44 -17.70
C ARG A 363 -22.04 6.28 -17.57
N GLU A 364 -21.61 5.07 -17.92
CA GLU A 364 -22.44 3.87 -17.90
C GLU A 364 -22.42 3.14 -16.54
N GLN A 365 -21.59 3.60 -15.59
CA GLN A 365 -21.62 3.03 -14.25
C GLN A 365 -22.96 3.29 -13.57
N GLN A 366 -23.43 2.27 -12.85
CA GLN A 366 -24.67 2.38 -12.09
C GLN A 366 -24.56 3.48 -11.03
N PRO A 367 -25.62 4.27 -10.78
CA PRO A 367 -25.62 5.33 -9.78
C PRO A 367 -25.21 4.82 -8.41
N CYS A 368 -24.40 5.60 -7.70
CA CYS A 368 -23.97 5.28 -6.34
C CYS A 368 -25.11 5.46 -5.33
N PRO A 369 -25.30 4.52 -4.40
CA PRO A 369 -26.32 4.66 -3.36
C PRO A 369 -26.02 5.91 -2.52
N GLN A 370 -27.07 6.63 -2.14
CA GLN A 370 -26.96 7.76 -1.21
C GLN A 370 -26.82 7.20 0.21
N GLY A 371 -25.72 7.51 0.91
CA GLY A 371 -25.49 7.09 2.30
C GLY A 371 -24.01 7.08 2.69
N ILE A 372 -23.75 7.04 4.00
CA ILE A 372 -22.40 6.96 4.54
C ILE A 372 -21.91 5.51 4.45
N TYR A 373 -20.80 5.27 3.76
CA TYR A 373 -20.07 3.99 3.75
C TYR A 373 -19.35 3.77 5.09
N ILE A 374 -20.10 3.53 6.17
CA ILE A 374 -19.57 2.98 7.42
C ILE A 374 -20.27 1.64 7.62
N SER A 375 -19.66 0.57 7.10
CA SER A 375 -20.09 -0.79 7.39
C SER A 375 -19.21 -1.37 8.49
N PHE A 376 -19.80 -1.65 9.65
CA PHE A 376 -19.15 -2.38 10.74
C PHE A 376 -19.10 -3.88 10.45
#